data_AF-M7BHS8-F1
#
_entry.id   AF-M7BHS8-F1
#
_cell.length_a   1.000
_cell.length_b   1.000
_cell.length_c   1.000
_cell.angle_alpha   90.00
_cell.angle_beta   90.00
_cell.angle_gamma   90.00
#
_symmetry.space_group_name_H-M   'P 1'
#
loop_
_entity.id
_entity.type
_entity.pdbx_description
1 polymer ?
#
loop_
_entity_poly.entity_id
_entity_poly.type
_entity_poly.pdbx_seq_one_letter_code
_entity_poly.pdbx_strand_id
1 'polypeptide(L)'
;MANYQALLARYDVNNYARLTVFQDKLSSVDRAQFFSLLEEVRLVVKTVLQDAVEVTDTASGSLATGIVMRRDSWLQSSGFPRGVQNISQDLPWDESNFFNEKSDDSLHSLKDSRCTRLCLRIYTSAPRRKYQRQTYKPRPLLPPYACYYERPAEPPHT
;
A
#
# COMPACT_ATOMS: atom_id res chain seq x y z
N MET A 1 -10.63 4.25 -10.20
CA MET A 1 -12.00 3.87 -10.62
C MET A 1 -13.05 4.64 -9.84
N ALA A 2 -12.99 4.62 -8.50
CA ALA A 2 -13.89 5.37 -7.61
C ALA A 2 -14.08 6.86 -7.95
N ASN A 3 -12.98 7.61 -8.17
CA ASN A 3 -13.09 9.05 -8.51
C ASN A 3 -13.87 9.31 -9.80
N TYR A 4 -13.71 8.45 -10.81
CA TYR A 4 -14.42 8.58 -12.08
C TYR A 4 -15.90 8.22 -11.92
N GLN A 5 -16.20 7.15 -11.17
CA GLN A 5 -17.58 6.74 -10.85
C GLN A 5 -18.30 7.81 -10.02
N ALA A 6 -17.63 8.42 -9.04
CA ALA A 6 -18.19 9.51 -8.24
C ALA A 6 -18.48 10.76 -9.08
N LEU A 7 -17.59 11.09 -10.04
CA LEU A 7 -17.79 12.18 -10.98
C LEU A 7 -19.02 11.95 -11.88
N LEU A 8 -19.14 10.74 -12.44
CA LEU A 8 -20.28 10.35 -13.27
C LEU A 8 -21.58 10.37 -12.46
N ALA A 9 -21.61 9.77 -11.27
CA ALA A 9 -22.78 9.78 -10.40
C ALA A 9 -23.21 11.22 -10.06
N ARG A 10 -22.27 12.12 -9.77
CA ARG A 10 -22.57 13.53 -9.51
C ARG A 10 -23.13 14.25 -10.74
N TYR A 11 -22.59 13.95 -11.92
CA TYR A 11 -23.09 14.49 -13.19
C TYR A 11 -24.53 14.02 -13.46
N ASP A 12 -24.80 12.73 -13.26
CA ASP A 12 -26.12 12.13 -13.42
C ASP A 12 -27.14 12.74 -12.46
N VAL A 13 -26.83 12.86 -11.16
CA VAL A 13 -27.69 13.54 -10.18
C VAL A 13 -28.05 14.95 -10.64
N ASN A 14 -27.07 15.72 -11.11
CA ASN A 14 -27.31 17.09 -11.59
C ASN A 14 -28.16 17.13 -12.86
N ASN A 15 -27.98 16.19 -13.77
CA ASN A 15 -28.80 16.08 -14.97
C ASN A 15 -30.25 15.69 -14.66
N TYR A 16 -30.47 14.73 -13.77
CA TYR A 16 -31.81 14.35 -13.34
C TYR A 16 -32.51 15.49 -12.59
N ALA A 17 -31.78 16.27 -11.80
CA ALA A 17 -32.34 17.47 -11.16
C ALA A 17 -32.86 18.49 -12.19
N ARG A 18 -32.21 18.61 -13.36
CA ARG A 18 -32.66 19.47 -14.47
C ARG A 18 -33.90 18.94 -15.19
N LEU A 19 -34.19 17.64 -15.09
CA LEU A 19 -35.39 17.07 -15.70
C LEU A 19 -36.69 17.53 -15.03
N THR A 20 -36.60 18.01 -13.78
CA THR A 20 -37.75 18.59 -13.06
C THR A 20 -38.40 19.76 -13.80
N VAL A 21 -37.64 20.49 -14.64
CA VAL A 21 -38.15 21.61 -15.45
C VAL A 21 -39.13 21.15 -16.54
N PHE A 22 -39.13 19.87 -16.92
CA PHE A 22 -40.09 19.31 -17.88
C PHE A 22 -41.43 18.92 -17.24
N GLN A 23 -41.48 18.86 -15.91
CA GLN A 23 -42.70 18.49 -15.17
C GLN A 23 -43.87 19.40 -15.52
N ASP A 24 -43.61 20.71 -15.67
CA ASP A 24 -44.65 21.70 -16.00
C ASP A 24 -45.21 21.56 -17.42
N LYS A 25 -44.49 20.86 -18.31
CA LYS A 25 -44.87 20.68 -19.72
C LYS A 25 -45.69 19.41 -19.96
N LEU A 26 -45.80 18.53 -18.97
CA LEU A 26 -46.49 17.24 -19.07
C LEU A 26 -47.97 17.36 -18.71
N SER A 27 -48.79 16.46 -19.26
CA SER A 27 -50.19 16.30 -18.87
C SER A 27 -50.31 15.81 -17.42
N SER A 28 -51.48 15.98 -16.78
CA SER A 28 -51.71 15.54 -15.40
C SER A 28 -51.39 14.05 -15.17
N VAL A 29 -51.74 13.20 -16.14
CA VAL A 29 -51.52 11.75 -16.07
C VAL A 29 -50.03 11.42 -16.25
N ASP A 30 -49.36 12.04 -17.22
CA ASP A 30 -47.94 11.77 -17.51
C ASP A 30 -47.03 12.31 -16.40
N ARG A 31 -47.43 13.38 -15.70
CA ARG A 31 -46.71 13.93 -14.55
C ARG A 31 -46.55 12.91 -13.43
N ALA A 32 -47.60 12.14 -13.12
CA ALA A 32 -47.55 11.14 -12.06
C ALA A 32 -46.58 10.00 -12.39
N GLN A 33 -46.61 9.52 -13.63
CA GLN A 33 -45.69 8.48 -14.12
C GLN A 33 -44.24 8.98 -14.16
N PHE A 34 -44.03 10.20 -14.66
CA PHE A 34 -42.72 10.84 -14.69
C PHE A 34 -42.13 11.03 -13.29
N PHE A 35 -42.95 11.46 -12.32
CA PHE A 35 -42.51 11.62 -10.93
C PHE A 35 -42.12 10.27 -10.29
N SER A 36 -42.93 9.24 -10.51
CA SER A 36 -42.61 7.87 -10.05
C SER A 36 -41.27 7.39 -10.61
N LEU A 37 -41.04 7.61 -11.91
CA LEU A 37 -39.77 7.26 -12.56
C LEU A 37 -38.59 8.04 -11.99
N LEU A 38 -38.76 9.35 -11.75
CA LEU A 38 -37.70 10.17 -11.15
C LEU A 38 -37.32 9.71 -9.74
N GLU A 39 -38.29 9.34 -8.90
CA GLU A 39 -38.01 8.81 -7.56
C GLU A 39 -37.29 7.46 -7.62
N GLU A 40 -37.67 6.58 -8.55
CA GLU A 40 -36.96 5.32 -8.77
C GLU A 40 -35.51 5.54 -9.21
N VAL A 41 -35.28 6.41 -10.21
CA VAL A 41 -33.92 6.76 -10.66
C VAL A 41 -33.11 7.39 -9.53
N ARG A 42 -33.71 8.26 -8.73
CA ARG A 42 -33.06 8.90 -7.59
C ARG A 42 -32.64 7.87 -6.53
N LEU A 43 -33.46 6.86 -6.27
CA LEU A 43 -33.12 5.75 -5.39
C LEU A 43 -31.94 4.94 -5.95
N VAL A 44 -31.99 4.55 -7.22
CA VAL A 44 -30.90 3.81 -7.88
C VAL A 44 -29.58 4.58 -7.84
N VAL A 45 -29.60 5.89 -8.15
CA VAL A 45 -28.39 6.71 -8.12
C VAL A 45 -27.84 6.83 -6.70
N LYS A 46 -28.71 6.94 -5.69
CA LYS A 46 -28.30 6.98 -4.28
C LYS A 46 -27.65 5.67 -3.84
N THR A 47 -28.20 4.51 -4.21
CA THR A 47 -27.61 3.21 -3.87
C THR A 47 -26.25 3.02 -4.55
N VAL A 48 -26.16 3.33 -5.85
CA VAL A 48 -24.88 3.27 -6.59
C VAL A 48 -23.82 4.18 -5.96
N LEU A 49 -24.21 5.37 -5.50
CA LEU A 49 -23.29 6.28 -4.84
C LEU A 49 -22.81 5.73 -3.48
N GLN A 50 -23.70 5.13 -2.69
CA GLN A 50 -23.34 4.49 -1.43
C GLN A 50 -22.39 3.31 -1.66
N ASP A 51 -22.68 2.44 -2.62
CA ASP A 51 -21.81 1.33 -3.01
C ASP A 51 -20.42 1.84 -3.42
N ALA A 52 -20.36 2.93 -4.20
CA ALA A 52 -19.09 3.53 -4.60
C ALA A 52 -18.28 4.08 -3.41
N VAL A 53 -18.94 4.67 -2.41
CA VAL A 53 -18.28 5.12 -1.18
C VAL A 53 -17.74 3.92 -0.40
N GLU A 54 -18.55 2.88 -0.19
CA GLU A 54 -18.14 1.67 0.54
C GLU A 54 -16.97 0.95 -0.13
N VAL A 55 -16.98 0.84 -1.46
CA VAL A 55 -15.86 0.28 -2.23
C VAL A 55 -14.60 1.13 -2.05
N THR A 56 -14.72 2.46 -2.02
CA THR A 56 -13.59 3.38 -1.83
C THR A 56 -13.01 3.28 -0.43
N ASP A 57 -13.87 3.20 0.59
CA ASP A 57 -13.47 3.04 1.98
C ASP A 57 -12.80 1.68 2.20
N THR A 58 -13.36 0.62 1.62
CA THR A 58 -12.77 -0.73 1.67
C THR A 58 -11.40 -0.75 0.99
N ALA A 59 -11.28 -0.16 -0.20
CA ALA A 59 -10.01 -0.05 -0.91
C ALA A 59 -8.97 0.74 -0.08
N SER A 60 -9.37 1.88 0.48
CA SER A 60 -8.50 2.73 1.31
C SER A 60 -8.06 2.01 2.58
N GLY A 61 -8.97 1.31 3.25
CA GLY A 61 -8.65 0.49 4.42
C GLY A 61 -7.71 -0.67 4.10
N SER A 62 -7.88 -1.32 2.95
CA SER A 62 -6.98 -2.40 2.50
C SER A 62 -5.57 -1.87 2.19
N LEU A 63 -5.47 -0.69 1.58
CA LEU A 63 -4.19 -0.01 1.33
C LEU A 63 -3.51 0.38 2.63
N ALA A 64 -4.25 1.00 3.56
CA ALA A 64 -3.73 1.35 4.88
C ALA A 64 -3.21 0.11 5.63
N THR A 65 -3.98 -0.98 5.62
CA THR A 65 -3.57 -2.26 6.20
C THR A 65 -2.29 -2.79 5.55
N GLY A 66 -2.21 -2.78 4.21
CA GLY A 66 -1.03 -3.20 3.48
C GLY A 66 0.22 -2.36 3.80
N ILE A 67 0.07 -1.04 3.95
CA ILE A 67 1.15 -0.14 4.35
C ILE A 67 1.63 -0.47 5.77
N VAL A 68 0.72 -0.65 6.74
CA VAL A 68 1.04 -1.03 8.12
C VAL A 68 1.78 -2.37 8.14
N MET A 69 1.27 -3.40 7.46
CA MET A 69 1.91 -4.71 7.38
C MET A 69 3.31 -4.63 6.78
N ARG A 70 3.50 -3.81 5.72
CA ARG A 70 4.80 -3.64 5.09
C ARG A 70 5.78 -2.89 6.01
N ARG A 71 5.33 -1.85 6.72
CA ARG A 71 6.12 -1.14 7.74
C ARG A 71 6.55 -2.07 8.86
N ASP A 72 5.63 -2.88 9.38
CA ASP A 72 5.92 -3.85 10.44
C ASP A 72 6.92 -4.90 9.98
N SER A 73 6.74 -5.46 8.79
CA SER A 73 7.70 -6.41 8.21
C SER A 73 9.08 -5.78 8.05
N TRP A 74 9.15 -4.52 7.59
CA TRP A 74 10.41 -3.81 7.43
C TRP A 74 11.10 -3.56 8.79
N LEU A 75 10.35 -3.09 9.80
CA LEU A 75 10.85 -2.84 11.16
C LEU A 75 11.28 -4.12 11.89
N GLN A 76 10.61 -5.24 11.64
CA GLN A 76 11.05 -6.55 12.15
C GLN A 76 12.35 -6.98 11.50
N SER A 77 12.49 -6.80 10.18
CA SER A 77 13.69 -7.19 9.43
C SER A 77 14.94 -6.36 9.77
N SER A 78 14.78 -5.13 10.26
CA SER A 78 15.89 -4.23 10.62
C SER A 78 16.54 -4.57 11.96
N GLY A 79 15.91 -5.44 12.77
CA GLY A 79 16.45 -5.87 14.07
C GLY A 79 16.51 -4.76 15.12
N PHE A 80 15.69 -3.70 14.98
CA PHE A 80 15.62 -2.64 15.98
C PHE A 80 15.03 -3.13 17.31
N PRO A 81 15.41 -2.54 18.46
CA PRO A 81 14.77 -2.82 19.74
C PRO A 81 13.29 -2.44 19.68
N ARG A 82 12.43 -3.18 20.41
CA ARG A 82 10.98 -2.98 20.40
C ARG A 82 10.54 -1.55 20.74
N GLY A 83 11.26 -0.87 21.64
CA GLY A 83 10.98 0.54 21.96
C GLY A 83 11.13 1.48 20.75
N VAL A 84 12.11 1.22 19.87
CA VAL A 84 12.30 1.99 18.63
C VAL A 84 11.23 1.62 17.59
N GLN A 85 10.87 0.34 17.50
CA GLN A 85 9.82 -0.12 16.58
C GLN A 85 8.46 0.52 16.90
N ASN A 86 8.08 0.59 18.18
CA ASN A 86 6.81 1.21 18.60
C ASN A 86 6.76 2.70 18.23
N ILE A 87 7.82 3.46 18.54
CA ILE A 87 7.91 4.88 18.17
C ILE A 87 7.83 5.06 16.66
N SER A 88 8.45 4.15 15.89
CA SER A 88 8.38 4.20 14.44
C SER A 88 6.99 3.86 13.90
N GLN A 89 6.23 2.95 14.51
CA GLN A 89 4.85 2.65 14.10
C GLN A 89 3.91 3.85 14.29
N ASP A 90 4.12 4.62 15.35
CA ASP A 90 3.30 5.80 15.68
C ASP A 90 3.56 7.02 14.75
N LEU A 91 4.57 6.96 13.88
CA LEU A 91 4.86 8.04 12.95
C LEU A 91 3.80 8.10 11.83
N PRO A 92 3.34 9.32 11.45
CA PRO A 92 2.42 9.50 10.34
C PRO A 92 3.07 9.02 9.03
N TRP A 93 2.26 8.41 8.18
CA TRP A 93 2.66 8.04 6.82
C TRP A 93 2.80 9.29 5.95
N ASP A 94 3.76 9.26 5.03
CA ASP A 94 3.98 10.29 4.02
C ASP A 94 3.70 9.68 2.64
N GLU A 95 3.02 10.40 1.76
CA GLU A 95 2.35 9.83 0.58
C GLU A 95 3.27 9.01 -0.35
N SER A 96 4.57 9.32 -0.33
CA SER A 96 5.59 8.70 -1.18
C SER A 96 6.43 7.62 -0.48
N ASN A 97 6.55 7.63 0.85
CA ASN A 97 7.53 6.85 1.60
C ASN A 97 6.91 6.13 2.81
N PHE A 98 7.60 5.12 3.36
CA PHE A 98 7.08 4.38 4.53
C PHE A 98 6.96 5.25 5.79
N PHE A 99 7.82 6.25 5.87
CA PHE A 99 7.84 7.30 6.89
C PHE A 99 8.07 8.64 6.18
N ASN A 100 8.06 9.76 6.92
CA ASN A 100 8.49 11.03 6.32
C ASN A 100 9.93 10.92 5.81
N GLU A 101 10.27 11.67 4.76
CA GLU A 101 11.57 11.65 4.09
C GLU A 101 12.76 11.67 5.06
N LYS A 102 12.76 12.61 6.02
CA LYS A 102 13.84 12.76 7.01
C LYS A 102 13.98 11.54 7.93
N SER A 103 12.87 10.95 8.34
CA SER A 103 12.85 9.79 9.23
C SER A 103 13.23 8.51 8.48
N ASP A 104 12.82 8.39 7.22
CA ASP A 104 13.13 7.25 6.36
C ASP A 104 14.65 7.17 6.11
N ASP A 105 15.27 8.29 5.69
CA ASP A 105 16.72 8.39 5.49
C ASP A 105 17.51 8.04 6.76
N SER A 106 17.04 8.54 7.91
CA SER A 106 17.68 8.27 9.20
C SER A 106 17.59 6.80 9.58
N LEU A 107 16.43 6.17 9.42
CA LEU A 107 16.21 4.77 9.73
C LEU A 107 16.99 3.85 8.77
N HIS A 108 17.07 4.21 7.48
CA HIS A 108 17.89 3.53 6.49
C HIS A 108 19.38 3.60 6.83
N SER A 109 19.90 4.80 7.11
CA SER A 109 21.30 4.98 7.55
C SER A 109 21.62 4.19 8.82
N LEU A 110 20.70 4.17 9.80
CA LEU A 110 20.85 3.42 11.04
C LEU A 110 20.89 1.90 10.80
N LYS A 111 20.04 1.41 9.90
CA LYS A 111 20.02 0.01 9.47
C LYS A 111 21.35 -0.37 8.81
N ASP A 112 21.87 0.45 7.90
CA ASP A 112 23.13 0.19 7.19
C ASP A 112 24.35 0.23 8.12
N SER A 113 24.37 1.18 9.06
CA SER A 113 25.38 1.25 10.13
C SER A 113 25.37 -0.02 11.00
N ARG A 114 24.18 -0.55 11.31
CA ARG A 114 24.06 -1.82 12.04
C ARG A 114 24.54 -3.00 11.22
N CYS A 115 24.11 -3.13 9.96
CA CYS A 115 24.59 -4.17 9.05
C CYS A 115 26.12 -4.14 8.95
N THR A 116 26.70 -2.96 8.76
CA THR A 116 28.16 -2.77 8.67
C THR A 116 28.85 -3.21 9.96
N ARG A 117 28.34 -2.80 11.13
CA ARG A 117 28.88 -3.25 12.43
C ARG A 117 28.75 -4.76 12.62
N LEU A 118 27.65 -5.37 12.22
CA LEU A 118 27.47 -6.82 12.28
C LEU A 118 28.49 -7.54 11.37
N CYS A 119 28.69 -7.07 10.14
CA CYS A 119 29.70 -7.59 9.22
C CYS A 119 31.13 -7.45 9.80
N LEU A 120 31.47 -6.28 10.36
CA LEU A 120 32.77 -6.06 11.00
C LEU A 120 32.97 -6.96 12.22
N ARG A 121 31.93 -7.20 13.04
CA ARG A 121 32.01 -8.11 14.20
C ARG A 121 32.29 -9.54 13.75
N ILE A 122 31.63 -9.99 12.68
CA ILE A 122 31.86 -11.32 12.10
C ILE A 122 33.30 -11.41 11.54
N TYR A 123 33.79 -10.35 10.91
CA TYR A 123 35.15 -10.33 10.34
C TYR A 123 36.26 -10.28 11.41
N THR A 124 36.03 -9.55 12.50
CA THR A 124 37.01 -9.41 13.61
C THR A 124 37.03 -10.60 14.58
N SER A 125 35.96 -11.40 14.63
CA SER A 125 35.89 -12.65 15.38
C SER A 125 36.41 -13.86 14.60
N ALA A 126 37.05 -13.66 13.45
CA ALA A 126 37.84 -14.71 12.81
C ALA A 126 38.85 -15.25 13.84
N PRO A 127 38.76 -16.54 14.26
CA PRO A 127 39.72 -17.08 15.20
C PRO A 127 41.09 -16.94 14.54
N ARG A 128 42.02 -16.27 15.23
CA ARG A 128 43.45 -16.40 14.94
C ARG A 128 43.79 -17.87 15.09
N ARG A 129 43.58 -18.65 14.03
CA ARG A 129 44.08 -20.02 13.90
C ARG A 129 45.60 -19.88 13.94
N LYS A 130 46.18 -20.04 15.13
CA LYS A 130 47.58 -20.43 15.23
C LYS A 130 47.70 -21.69 14.38
N TYR A 131 48.47 -21.60 13.30
CA TYR A 131 48.77 -22.72 12.43
C TYR A 131 49.50 -23.79 13.24
N GLN A 132 48.76 -24.69 13.87
CA GLN A 132 49.28 -26.00 14.20
C GLN A 132 48.94 -26.88 13.00
N ARG A 133 49.96 -27.18 12.20
CA ARG A 133 49.86 -28.05 11.03
C ARG A 133 49.33 -29.41 11.48
N GLN A 134 48.04 -29.64 11.31
CA GLN A 134 47.48 -30.97 11.21
C GLN A 134 46.79 -31.07 9.86
N THR A 135 47.41 -31.86 9.00
CA THR A 135 46.93 -32.29 7.70
C THR A 135 45.52 -32.87 7.83
N TYR A 136 44.52 -32.14 7.34
CA TYR A 136 43.20 -32.69 7.07
C TYR A 136 42.76 -32.27 5.65
N LYS A 137 42.30 -33.27 4.90
CA LYS A 137 41.97 -33.23 3.47
C LYS A 137 40.90 -32.16 3.18
N PRO A 138 40.95 -31.45 2.04
CA PRO A 138 39.92 -30.50 1.68
C PRO A 138 38.62 -31.24 1.34
N ARG A 139 37.54 -30.88 2.05
CA ARG A 139 36.16 -31.18 1.63
C ARG A 139 35.75 -30.12 0.60
N PRO A 140 35.11 -30.47 -0.53
CA PRO A 140 34.66 -29.48 -1.50
C PRO A 140 33.66 -28.53 -0.82
N LEU A 141 33.98 -27.24 -0.81
CA LEU A 141 33.05 -26.20 -0.41
C LEU A 141 32.05 -26.01 -1.55
N LEU A 142 30.77 -26.23 -1.26
CA LEU A 142 29.69 -25.67 -2.06
C LEU A 142 29.84 -24.14 -2.09
N PRO A 143 29.61 -23.49 -3.24
CA PRO A 143 29.72 -22.04 -3.34
C PRO A 143 28.72 -21.37 -2.39
N PRO A 144 29.08 -20.25 -1.74
CA PRO A 144 28.15 -19.47 -0.94
C PRO A 144 27.02 -19.01 -1.86
N TYR A 145 25.78 -19.36 -1.52
CA TYR A 145 24.61 -18.96 -2.25
C TYR A 145 24.64 -17.45 -2.51
N ALA A 146 24.49 -17.15 -3.79
CA ALA A 146 24.25 -15.85 -4.35
C ALA A 146 23.21 -15.06 -3.54
N CYS A 147 23.55 -13.82 -3.20
CA CYS A 147 22.56 -12.80 -2.91
C CYS A 147 21.78 -12.51 -4.20
N TYR A 148 20.74 -13.29 -4.46
CA TYR A 148 19.76 -12.97 -5.48
C TYR A 148 18.91 -11.80 -4.99
N TYR A 149 19.12 -10.62 -5.57
CA TYR A 149 18.02 -9.69 -5.74
C TYR A 149 17.11 -10.30 -6.82
N GLU A 150 15.96 -10.84 -6.42
CA GLU A 150 14.90 -11.15 -7.38
C GLU A 150 14.40 -9.83 -7.97
N ARG A 151 14.83 -9.54 -9.19
CA ARG A 151 14.21 -8.54 -10.07
C ARG A 151 12.90 -9.15 -10.59
N PRO A 152 11.72 -8.53 -10.35
CA PRO A 152 10.50 -9.00 -10.99
C PRO A 152 10.63 -8.86 -12.51
N ALA A 153 10.34 -9.94 -13.24
CA ALA A 153 10.33 -9.94 -14.69
C ALA A 153 9.22 -9.03 -15.21
N GLU A 154 9.57 -8.12 -16.13
CA GLU A 154 8.58 -7.36 -16.90
C GLU A 154 7.78 -8.31 -17.79
N PRO A 155 6.45 -8.17 -17.88
CA PRO A 155 5.64 -8.92 -18.83
C PRO A 155 5.85 -8.40 -20.26
N PRO A 156 5.83 -9.28 -21.28
CA PRO A 156 6.01 -8.87 -22.66
C PRO A 156 4.85 -8.00 -23.15
N HIS A 157 5.20 -6.91 -23.82
CA HIS A 157 4.29 -6.11 -24.62
C HIS A 157 3.82 -6.91 -25.83
N THR A 158 2.50 -7.10 -25.93
CA THR A 158 1.77 -7.36 -27.18
C THR A 158 0.55 -6.47 -27.19
#